data_AF-A0A529MEI9-F1
#
_entry.id   AF-A0A529MEI9-F1
#
_cell.length_a   1.000
_cell.length_b   1.000
_cell.length_c   1.000
_cell.angle_alpha   90.00
_cell.angle_beta   90.00
_cell.angle_gamma   90.00
#
_symmetry.space_group_name_H-M   'P 1'
#
loop_
_entity.id
_entity.type
_entity.pdbx_description
1 polymer ?
#
loop_
_entity_poly.entity_id
_entity_poly.type
_entity_poly.pdbx_seq_one_letter_code
_entity_poly.pdbx_strand_id
1 'polypeptide(L)' 'VLNEYLHGLCELFIEHGATIDKVIGDAVVGFFGAPIAQNDQAERAVSLALAVQDLAQRLRERLAGRGRSSTTQLLETR' A
#
# COMPACT_ATOMS: atom_id res chain seq x y z
N VAL A 1 -7.07 3.06 8.44
CA VAL A 1 -6.93 2.10 7.31
C VAL A 1 -6.11 2.70 6.18
N LEU A 2 -6.51 3.83 5.59
CA LEU A 2 -5.80 4.39 4.43
C LEU A 2 -4.33 4.74 4.71
N ASN A 3 -4.03 5.44 5.81
CA ASN A 3 -2.64 5.78 6.15
C ASN A 3 -1.76 4.54 6.35
N GLU A 4 -2.30 3.48 6.94
CA GLU A 4 -1.58 2.21 7.13
C GLU A 4 -1.29 1.52 5.79
N TYR A 5 -2.28 1.53 4.88
CA TYR A 5 -2.10 1.01 3.52
C TYR A 5 -1.05 1.81 2.74
N LEU A 6 -1.17 3.14 2.71
CA LEU A 6 -0.22 4.02 2.01
C LEU A 6 1.19 3.91 2.60
N HIS A 7 1.31 3.80 3.92
CA HIS A 7 2.61 3.59 4.56
C HIS A 7 3.25 2.27 4.09
N GLY A 8 2.51 1.16 4.14
CA GLY A 8 3.02 -0.13 3.67
C GLY A 8 3.33 -0.14 2.17
N LEU A 9 2.55 0.57 1.34
CA LEU A 9 2.90 0.75 -0.08
C LEU A 9 4.25 1.47 -0.23
N CYS A 10 4.47 2.58 0.48
CA CYS A 10 5.73 3.31 0.39
C CYS A 10 6.92 2.46 0.86
N GLU A 11 6.77 1.69 1.94
CA GLU A 11 7.81 0.76 2.39
C GLU A 11 8.16 -0.26 1.31
N LEU A 12 7.16 -0.92 0.71
CA LEU A 12 7.39 -1.88 -0.37
C LEU A 12 8.05 -1.23 -1.59
N PHE A 13 7.65 -0.02 -1.99
CA PHE A 13 8.31 0.69 -3.10
C PHE A 13 9.81 0.87 -2.82
N ILE A 14 10.18 1.29 -1.61
CA ILE A 14 11.58 1.48 -1.22
C ILE A 14 12.32 0.14 -1.17
N GLU A 15 11.73 -0.90 -0.56
CA GLU A 15 12.33 -2.24 -0.44
C GLU A 15 12.62 -2.88 -1.80
N HIS A 16 11.73 -2.70 -2.77
CA HIS A 16 11.91 -3.22 -4.13
C HIS A 16 12.85 -2.35 -4.99
N GLY A 17 13.25 -1.17 -4.51
CA GLY A 17 14.17 -0.27 -5.18
C GLY A 17 13.52 0.65 -6.21
N ALA A 18 12.23 0.95 -6.04
CA ALA A 18 11.53 1.95 -6.83
C ALA A 18 11.86 3.37 -6.32
N THR A 19 11.79 4.35 -7.22
CA THR A 19 11.74 5.76 -6.86
C THR A 19 10.28 6.18 -6.76
N ILE A 20 9.86 6.71 -5.60
CA ILE A 20 8.51 7.24 -5.41
C ILE A 20 8.43 8.64 -6.03
N ASP A 21 7.46 8.85 -6.91
CA ASP A 21 7.17 10.16 -7.52
C ASP A 21 6.13 10.92 -6.68
N LYS A 22 4.94 10.33 -6.48
CA LYS A 22 3.88 10.95 -5.66
C LYS A 22 2.83 9.95 -5.17
N VAL A 23 1.98 10.44 -4.27
CA VAL A 23 0.75 9.76 -3.82
C VAL A 23 -0.45 10.50 -4.43
N ILE A 24 -1.41 9.76 -4.99
CA ILE A 24 -2.64 10.29 -5.60
C ILE A 24 -3.84 9.56 -4.99
N GLY A 25 -4.51 10.20 -4.02
CA GLY A 25 -5.64 9.59 -3.31
C GLY A 25 -5.19 8.35 -2.53
N ASP A 26 -5.60 7.17 -2.98
CA ASP A 26 -5.25 5.86 -2.43
C ASP A 26 -4.16 5.12 -3.21
N ALA A 27 -3.55 5.78 -4.20
CA ALA A 27 -2.48 5.20 -5.02
C ALA A 27 -1.11 5.81 -4.70
N VAL A 28 -0.07 4.99 -4.81
CA VAL A 28 1.34 5.42 -4.86
C VAL A 28 1.84 5.25 -6.29
N VAL A 29 2.49 6.28 -6.83
CA VAL A 29 3.10 6.27 -8.16
C VAL A 29 4.61 6.36 -8.02
N GLY A 30 5.32 5.50 -8.71
CA GLY A 30 6.77 5.45 -8.75
C GLY A 30 7.26 4.70 -9.97
N PHE A 31 8.57 4.74 -10.17
CA PHE A 31 9.22 4.18 -11.35
C PHE A 31 10.51 3.43 -10.97
N PHE A 32 10.89 2.51 -11.85
CA PHE A 32 12.15 1.78 -11.80
C PHE A 32 13.06 2.24 -12.94
N GLY A 33 14.37 2.05 -12.78
CA GLY A 33 15.35 2.45 -13.78
C GLY A 33 15.64 3.96 -13.86
N ALA A 34 15.11 4.75 -12.91
CA ALA A 34 15.45 6.15 -12.73
C ALA A 34 15.49 6.54 -11.24
N PRO A 35 16.29 7.54 -10.84
CA PRO A 35 17.25 8.29 -11.66
C PRO A 35 18.49 7.47 -12.06
N ILE A 36 18.66 6.27 -11.48
CA ILE A 36 19.73 5.34 -11.77
C ILE A 36 19.18 4.17 -12.58
N ALA A 37 19.87 3.80 -13.66
CA ALA A 37 19.49 2.67 -14.50
C ALA A 37 19.51 1.34 -13.72
N GLN A 38 18.51 0.51 -13.97
CA GLN A 38 18.34 -0.80 -13.36
C GLN A 38 18.05 -1.81 -14.47
N ASN A 39 18.97 -2.74 -14.71
CA ASN A 39 18.81 -3.75 -15.77
C ASN A 39 17.66 -4.73 -15.46
N ASP A 40 17.37 -4.95 -14.18
CA ASP A 40 16.34 -5.83 -13.63
C ASP A 40 15.03 -5.09 -13.30
N GLN A 41 14.85 -3.85 -13.80
CA GLN A 41 13.69 -3.00 -13.47
C GLN A 41 12.33 -3.67 -13.66
N ALA A 42 12.18 -4.49 -14.71
CA ALA A 42 10.93 -5.19 -15.00
C ALA A 42 10.61 -6.26 -13.95
N GLU A 43 11.63 -7.04 -13.55
CA GLU A 43 11.50 -8.08 -12.53
C GLU A 43 11.17 -7.46 -11.16
N ARG A 44 11.84 -6.34 -10.81
CA ARG A 44 11.56 -5.59 -9.58
C ARG A 44 10.14 -5.05 -9.54
N ALA A 45 9.67 -4.46 -10.65
CA ALA A 45 8.32 -3.92 -10.76
C ALA A 45 7.24 -5.01 -10.58
N VAL A 46 7.43 -6.16 -11.21
CA VAL A 46 6.52 -7.31 -11.05
C VAL A 46 6.56 -7.85 -9.62
N SER A 47 7.76 -7.97 -9.03
CA SER A 47 7.93 -8.42 -7.65
C SER A 47 7.24 -7.48 -6.66
N LEU A 48 7.36 -6.16 -6.85
CA LEU A 48 6.65 -5.16 -6.06
C LEU A 48 5.14 -5.32 -6.18
N ALA A 49 4.61 -5.48 -7.40
CA ALA A 49 3.18 -5.62 -7.62
C ALA A 49 2.60 -6.83 -6.87
N LEU A 50 3.33 -7.96 -6.84
CA LEU A 50 2.94 -9.14 -6.07
C LEU A 50 2.95 -8.88 -4.55
N ALA A 51 3.98 -8.20 -4.04
CA ALA A 51 4.06 -7.85 -2.62
C ALA A 51 2.93 -6.90 -2.19
N VAL A 52 2.55 -5.95 -3.06
CA VAL A 52 1.41 -5.04 -2.84
C VAL A 52 0.10 -5.81 -2.75
N GLN A 53 -0.11 -6.82 -3.61
CA GLN A 53 -1.31 -7.67 -3.55
C GLN A 53 -1.39 -8.43 -2.22
N ASP A 54 -0.28 -8.98 -1.75
CA ASP A 54 -0.19 -9.68 -0.46
C ASP A 54 -0.43 -8.74 0.73
N LEU A 55 0.18 -7.55 0.74
CA LEU A 55 -0.11 -6.50 1.72
C LEU A 55 -1.61 -6.19 1.79
N ALA A 56 -2.23 -5.93 0.64
CA ALA A 56 -3.65 -5.60 0.58
C ALA A 56 -4.52 -6.76 1.10
N GLN A 57 -4.15 -8.01 0.80
CA GLN A 57 -4.87 -9.19 1.29
C GLN A 57 -4.77 -9.32 2.81
N ARG A 58 -3.57 -9.21 3.38
CA ARG A 58 -3.36 -9.26 4.84
C ARG A 58 -4.12 -8.15 5.57
N LEU A 59 -4.14 -6.94 5.01
CA LEU A 59 -4.91 -5.84 5.56
C LEU A 59 -6.42 -6.13 5.52
N ARG A 60 -6.94 -6.67 4.42
CA ARG A 60 -8.36 -7.07 4.30
C ARG A 60 -8.75 -8.11 5.35
N GLU A 61 -7.98 -9.18 5.49
CA GLU A 61 -8.24 -10.27 6.45
C GLU A 61 -8.26 -9.76 7.89
N ARG A 62 -7.26 -8.97 8.27
CA ARG A 62 -7.18 -8.35 9.60
C ARG A 62 -8.35 -7.41 9.87
N LEU A 63 -8.81 -6.65 8.88
CA LEU A 63 -9.94 -5.74 9.03
C LEU A 63 -11.28 -6.47 9.07
N ALA A 64 -11.42 -7.58 8.33
CA ALA A 64 -12.59 -8.45 8.40
C ALA A 64 -12.75 -9.06 9.81
N GLY A 65 -11.65 -9.48 10.44
CA GLY A 65 -11.65 -9.97 11.83
C GLY A 65 -11.91 -8.89 12.89
N ARG A 66 -11.78 -7.61 12.54
CA ARG A 66 -12.01 -6.46 13.45
C ARG A 66 -13.45 -5.93 13.42
N GLY A 67 -14.36 -6.58 12.68
CA GLY A 67 -15.81 -6.32 12.65
C GLY A 67 -16.19 -4.87 12.92
N ARG A 68 -16.01 -3.96 11.93
CA ARG A 68 -16.33 -2.52 11.94
C ARG A 68 -16.86 -1.95 13.27
N SER A 69 -16.03 -1.90 14.32
CA SER A 69 -16.40 -1.13 15.51
C SER A 69 -16.20 0.36 15.23
N SER A 70 -17.12 1.15 15.79
CA SER A 70 -17.20 2.63 15.85
C SER A 70 -17.58 3.38 14.57
N THR A 71 -18.90 3.66 14.42
CA THR A 71 -19.48 5.03 14.48
C THR A 71 -21.02 5.01 14.69
N THR A 72 -21.73 3.89 14.49
CA THR A 72 -23.21 3.89 14.57
C THR A 72 -23.81 3.86 15.99
N GLN A 73 -23.04 3.61 17.05
CA GLN A 73 -23.60 3.38 18.40
C GLN A 73 -23.68 4.62 19.31
N LEU A 74 -23.37 5.83 18.81
CA LEU A 74 -23.34 7.06 19.64
C LEU A 74 -24.47 8.07 19.37
N LEU A 75 -25.51 7.71 18.61
CA LEU A 75 -26.67 8.60 18.33
C LEU A 75 -28.01 8.11 18.91
N GLU A 76 -28.03 7.11 19.79
CA GLU A 76 -29.27 6.67 20.48
C GLU A 76 -29.28 6.97 21.98
N THR A 77 -28.48 7.93 22.45
CA THR A 77 -28.64 8.42 23.84
C THR A 77 -28.35 9.92 23.93
N ARG A 78 -29.28 10.72 23.41
CA ARG A 78 -29.80 11.95 24.03
C ARG A 78 -30.84 12.63 23.15
#